data_AF-A0A7T7AML3-F1
#
_entry.id   AF-A0A7T7AML3-F1
#
_cell.length_a   1.000
_cell.length_b   1.000
_cell.length_c   1.000
_cell.angle_alpha   90.00
_cell.angle_beta   90.00
_cell.angle_gamma   90.00
#
_symmetry.space_group_name_H-M   'P 1'
#
loop_
_entity.id
_entity.type
_entity.pdbx_description
1 polymer ?
#
loop_
_entity_poly.entity_id
_entity_poly.type
_entity_poly.pdbx_seq_one_letter_code
_entity_poly.pdbx_strand_id
1 'polypeptide(L)' 'MKTVEKVKLKVSFTINDGEKNVNKSKTYSSINSSASDENLKKAGDAVLTLIEGNNKNVYRIEEAILD' A
#
# COMPACT_ATOMS: atom_id res chain seq x y z
N MET A 1 7.78 0.23 27.70
CA MET A 1 8.05 -0.24 26.32
C MET A 1 6.82 0.09 25.48
N LYS A 2 6.94 0.73 24.31
CA LYS A 2 5.77 1.01 23.45
C LYS A 2 5.50 -0.22 22.58
N THR A 3 4.33 -0.84 22.75
CA THR A 3 3.89 -1.94 21.88
C THR A 3 3.33 -1.35 20.59
N VAL A 4 3.90 -1.73 19.45
CA VAL A 4 3.35 -1.37 18.14
C VAL A 4 2.31 -2.42 17.78
N GLU A 5 1.04 -2.04 17.81
CA GLU A 5 -0.07 -2.98 17.51
C GLU A 5 -0.39 -3.06 16.02
N LYS A 6 -0.17 -1.97 15.27
CA LYS A 6 -0.49 -1.87 13.84
C LYS A 6 0.53 -1.00 13.13
N VAL A 7 0.89 -1.41 11.92
CA VAL A 7 1.76 -0.66 11.02
C VAL A 7 0.92 0.00 9.93
N LYS A 8 1.43 1.11 9.39
CA LYS A 8 0.84 1.82 8.26
C LYS A 8 1.86 1.87 7.12
N LEU A 9 1.41 1.66 5.90
CA LEU A 9 2.21 1.82 4.68
C LEU A 9 1.71 3.06 3.94
N LYS A 10 2.57 4.06 3.77
CA LYS A 10 2.27 5.22 2.92
C LYS A 10 3.00 5.05 1.58
N VAL A 11 2.24 4.99 0.50
CA VAL A 11 2.77 4.98 -0.87
C VAL A 11 2.57 6.37 -1.46
N SER A 12 3.65 7.00 -1.93
CA SER A 12 3.61 8.31 -2.60
C SER A 12 4.11 8.15 -4.03
N PHE A 13 3.44 8.79 -4.97
CA PHE A 13 3.71 8.64 -6.41
C PHE A 13 3.36 9.93 -7.15
N THR A 14 3.98 10.11 -8.32
CA THR A 14 3.75 11.28 -9.17
C THR A 14 2.98 10.84 -10.40
N ILE A 15 1.84 11.48 -10.67
CA ILE A 15 1.12 11.31 -11.94
C ILE A 15 1.44 12.52 -12.82
N ASN A 16 1.80 12.27 -14.08
CA ASN A 16 1.84 13.29 -15.11
C ASN A 16 0.47 13.36 -15.79
N ASP A 17 -0.22 14.49 -15.65
CA ASP A 17 -1.57 14.72 -16.22
C ASP A 17 -1.52 15.51 -17.54
N GLY A 18 -0.41 15.38 -18.29
CA GLY A 18 -0.19 16.05 -19.57
C GLY A 18 0.32 17.49 -19.46
N GLU A 19 -0.12 18.25 -18.46
CA GLU A 19 0.31 19.65 -18.24
C GLU A 19 1.16 19.84 -16.98
N LYS A 20 1.10 18.90 -16.03
CA LYS A 20 1.79 19.03 -14.74
C LYS A 20 2.02 17.69 -14.06
N ASN A 21 3.11 17.62 -13.30
CA ASN A 21 3.38 16.55 -12.36
C ASN A 21 2.62 16.81 -11.05
N VAL A 22 1.69 15.91 -10.70
CA VAL A 22 0.92 15.96 -9.47
C VAL A 22 1.40 14.85 -8.53
N ASN A 23 1.90 15.23 -7.37
CA ASN A 23 2.22 14.27 -6.31
C ASN A 23 0.94 13.83 -5.60
N LYS A 24 0.72 12.51 -5.55
CA LYS A 24 -0.37 11.87 -4.81
C LYS A 24 0.23 10.92 -3.78
N SER A 25 -0.55 10.62 -2.74
CA SER A 25 -0.19 9.58 -1.80
C SER A 25 -1.42 8.86 -1.29
N LYS A 26 -1.24 7.60 -0.90
CA LYS A 26 -2.26 6.77 -0.29
C LYS A 26 -1.67 6.02 0.91
N THR A 27 -2.42 5.99 2.00
CA THR A 27 -2.02 5.30 3.24
C THR A 27 -2.88 4.06 3.42
N TYR A 28 -2.23 2.91 3.53
CA TYR A 28 -2.84 1.63 3.91
C TYR A 28 -2.62 1.44 5.41
N SER A 29 -3.70 1.23 6.15
CA SER A 29 -3.69 1.09 7.61
C SER A 29 -4.06 -0.33 8.02
N SER A 30 -3.89 -0.64 9.30
CA SER A 30 -4.22 -1.95 9.88
C SER A 30 -3.37 -3.10 9.33
N ILE A 31 -2.12 -2.82 8.97
CA ILE A 31 -1.17 -3.87 8.62
C ILE A 31 -0.66 -4.50 9.92
N ASN A 32 -0.53 -5.83 9.93
CA ASN A 32 -0.01 -6.58 11.06
C ASN A 32 1.36 -6.02 11.50
N SER A 33 1.55 -5.83 12.80
CA SER A 33 2.80 -5.31 13.36
C SER A 33 3.99 -6.26 13.23
N SER A 34 3.76 -7.54 12.91
CA SER A 34 4.81 -8.50 12.59
C SER A 34 5.33 -8.39 11.16
N ALA A 35 4.72 -7.56 10.30
CA ALA A 35 5.19 -7.36 8.94
C ALA A 35 6.57 -6.69 8.96
N SER A 36 7.56 -7.32 8.33
CA SER A 36 8.90 -6.75 8.20
C SER A 36 8.92 -5.56 7.24
N ASP A 37 9.85 -4.63 7.47
CA ASP A 37 10.07 -3.48 6.57
C ASP A 37 10.34 -3.91 5.12
N GLU A 38 11.03 -5.04 4.93
CA GLU A 38 11.28 -5.60 3.59
C GLU A 38 9.98 -6.03 2.89
N ASN A 39 9.08 -6.72 3.61
CA ASN A 39 7.79 -7.13 3.06
C ASN A 39 6.88 -5.92 2.78
N LEU A 40 6.91 -4.93 3.66
CA LEU A 40 6.19 -3.66 3.46
C LEU A 40 6.70 -2.91 2.22
N LYS A 41 8.02 -2.91 2.00
CA LYS A 41 8.62 -2.32 0.80
C LYS A 41 8.20 -3.05 -0.47
N LYS A 42 8.30 -4.38 -0.50
CA LYS A 42 7.84 -5.20 -1.64
C LYS A 42 6.36 -4.97 -1.97
N ALA A 43 5.52 -4.86 -0.95
CA ALA A 43 4.10 -4.53 -1.12
C ALA A 43 3.89 -3.11 -1.68
N GLY A 44 4.65 -2.12 -1.16
CA GLY A 44 4.63 -0.75 -1.67
C GLY A 44 5.03 -0.66 -3.14
N ASP A 45 6.10 -1.35 -3.52
CA ASP A 45 6.60 -1.40 -4.91
C ASP A 45 5.57 -2.05 -5.84
N ALA A 46 4.96 -3.17 -5.44
CA ALA A 46 3.90 -3.83 -6.22
C ALA A 46 2.67 -2.92 -6.42
N VAL A 47 2.26 -2.18 -5.38
CA VAL A 47 1.18 -1.19 -5.46
C VAL A 47 1.55 -0.06 -6.42
N LEU A 48 2.80 0.41 -6.40
CA LEU A 48 3.28 1.46 -7.31
C LEU A 48 3.19 1.00 -8.77
N THR A 49 3.66 -0.22 -9.07
CA THR A 49 3.58 -0.78 -10.43
C THR A 49 2.14 -0.88 -10.95
N LEU A 50 1.17 -1.22 -10.08
CA LEU A 50 -0.25 -1.24 -10.47
C LEU A 50 -0.80 0.15 -10.79
N ILE A 51 -0.35 1.17 -10.05
CA ILE A 51 -0.74 2.58 -10.27
C ILE A 51 -0.16 3.10 -11.59
N GLU A 52 1.13 2.86 -11.84
CA GLU A 52 1.83 3.29 -13.06
C GLU A 52 1.35 2.53 -14.30
N GLY A 53 1.10 1.21 -14.17
CA GLY A 53 0.59 0.38 -15.25
C GLY A 53 -0.87 0.65 -15.64
N ASN A 54 -1.54 1.59 -14.95
CA ASN A 54 -2.94 1.96 -15.15
C ASN A 54 -3.94 0.78 -15.09
N ASN A 55 -3.52 -0.36 -14.53
CA ASN A 55 -4.31 -1.58 -14.43
C ASN A 55 -5.14 -1.55 -13.15
N LYS A 56 -6.39 -1.07 -13.27
CA LYS A 56 -7.35 -1.05 -12.15
C LYS A 56 -8.09 -2.37 -12.05
N ASN A 57 -7.50 -3.35 -11.37
CA ASN A 57 -8.20 -4.56 -10.97
C ASN A 57 -8.63 -4.42 -9.49
N VAL A 58 -9.92 -4.50 -9.21
CA VAL A 58 -10.49 -4.41 -7.86
C VAL A 58 -10.91 -5.81 -7.41
N TYR A 59 -10.37 -6.29 -6.31
CA TYR A 59 -10.68 -7.60 -5.74
C TYR A 59 -11.26 -7.43 -4.32
N ARG A 60 -12.33 -8.16 -4.01
CA ARG A 60 -12.82 -8.35 -2.63
C ARG A 60 -12.13 -9.59 -2.08
N ILE A 61 -11.43 -9.45 -0.96
CA ILE A 61 -10.80 -10.56 -0.24
C ILE A 61 -11.51 -10.68 1.11
N GLU A 62 -11.92 -11.90 1.44
CA GLU A 62 -12.52 -12.23 2.73
C GLU A 62 -11.57 -13.17 3.46
N GLU A 63 -11.16 -12.80 4.67
CA GLU A 63 -10.35 -13.65 5.54
C GLU A 63 -11.30 -14.30 6.55
N ALA A 64 -11.40 -15.64 6.50
CA ALA A 64 -12.14 -16.40 7.49
C ALA A 64 -11.20 -16.78 8.64
N ILE A 65 -11.54 -16.39 9.86
CA ILE A 65 -10.91 -16.92 11.06
C ILE A 65 -11.63 -18.23 11.37
N LEU A 66 -10.92 -19.35 11.26
CA LEU A 66 -11.41 -20.66 11.69
C LEU A 66 -10.95 -20.86 13.14
N ASP A 67 -11.92 -20.98 14.05
CA ASP A 67 -11.73 -21.37 15.46
C ASP A 67 -11.42 -22.87 15.59
#